data_AF-A0A179U9C7-F1
#
_entry.id   AF-A0A179U9C7-F1
#
_cell.length_a   1.000
_cell.length_b   1.000
_cell.length_c   1.000
_cell.angle_alpha   90.00
_cell.angle_beta   90.00
_cell.angle_gamma   90.00
#
_symmetry.space_group_name_H-M   'P 1'
#
loop_
_entity.id
_entity.type
_entity.pdbx_description
1 polymer ?
#
loop_
_entity_poly.entity_id
_entity_poly.type
_entity_poly.pdbx_seq_one_letter_code
_entity_poly.pdbx_strand_id
1 'polypeptide(L)'
;MPPPNTEDSLAPTSSPALDDPDEEKISEYLSSPIVPVIVGPSDSARTFHLHSRLLVKASSYFKAALKRDRFTEGQEQKVKLEDVQPATFSFFIEWLY
;
A
#
# COMPACT_ATOMS: atom_id res chain seq x y z
N MET A 1 13.19 44.44 -36.45
CA MET A 1 12.08 43.48 -36.67
C MET A 1 12.51 42.12 -36.14
N PRO A 2 11.60 41.39 -35.46
CA PRO A 2 11.87 40.19 -34.67
C PRO A 2 12.09 38.93 -35.54
N PRO A 3 12.66 37.84 -34.99
CA PRO A 3 12.72 36.55 -35.67
C PRO A 3 11.35 35.83 -35.65
N PRO A 4 11.00 35.04 -36.68
CA PRO A 4 9.79 34.23 -36.67
C PRO A 4 10.03 32.79 -36.19
N ASN A 5 8.99 32.29 -35.54
CA ASN A 5 8.59 30.90 -35.28
C ASN A 5 9.18 30.14 -34.07
N THR A 6 8.42 30.30 -32.99
CA THR A 6 7.97 29.32 -32.01
C THR A 6 7.59 27.94 -32.59
N GLU A 7 7.74 26.91 -31.73
CA GLU A 7 7.24 25.53 -31.81
C GLU A 7 8.00 24.56 -32.74
N ASP A 8 8.86 23.71 -32.15
CA ASP A 8 8.50 22.31 -31.85
C ASP A 8 9.75 21.55 -31.37
N SER A 9 9.75 21.16 -30.09
CA SER A 9 10.19 19.83 -29.65
C SER A 9 10.15 19.79 -28.14
N LEU A 10 9.01 19.32 -27.65
CA LEU A 10 8.90 18.73 -26.32
C LEU A 10 9.87 17.55 -26.25
N ALA A 11 11.04 17.77 -25.64
CA ALA A 11 11.67 16.73 -24.87
C ALA A 11 11.40 17.05 -23.40
N PRO A 12 10.43 16.39 -22.74
CA PRO A 12 10.60 16.19 -21.31
C PRO A 12 11.86 15.35 -21.16
N THR A 13 12.95 16.00 -20.76
CA THR A 13 14.14 15.35 -20.23
C THR A 13 13.76 14.65 -18.92
N SER A 14 13.01 13.56 -19.00
CA SER A 14 12.90 12.62 -17.89
C SER A 14 14.23 11.88 -17.86
N SER A 15 15.12 12.42 -17.06
CA SER A 15 16.48 11.95 -16.86
C SER A 15 16.50 10.45 -16.50
N PRO A 16 17.56 9.73 -16.91
CA PRO A 16 17.68 8.28 -16.75
C PRO A 16 18.19 7.88 -15.36
N ALA A 17 17.82 6.67 -14.95
CA ALA A 17 18.49 5.80 -13.97
C ALA A 17 18.78 6.39 -12.57
N LEU A 18 17.83 6.20 -11.65
CA LEU A 18 18.16 5.91 -10.27
C LEU A 18 17.81 4.44 -10.02
N ASP A 19 18.80 3.56 -10.16
CA ASP A 19 18.80 2.27 -9.48
C ASP A 19 18.94 2.54 -7.97
N ASP A 20 17.86 3.05 -7.35
CA ASP A 20 17.71 3.01 -5.91
C ASP A 20 17.23 1.59 -5.55
N PRO A 21 17.99 0.81 -4.73
CA PRO A 21 17.58 -0.53 -4.33
C PRO A 21 16.33 -0.56 -3.42
N ASP A 22 15.75 0.60 -3.12
CA ASP A 22 14.52 0.80 -2.36
C ASP A 22 13.37 1.38 -3.21
N GLU A 23 13.51 1.45 -4.54
CA GLU A 23 12.39 1.78 -5.44
C GLU A 23 11.53 0.54 -5.71
N GLU A 24 11.04 -0.11 -4.64
CA GLU A 24 9.96 -1.09 -4.77
C GLU A 24 8.77 -0.37 -5.42
N LYS A 25 8.58 -0.60 -6.72
CA LYS A 25 7.56 0.06 -7.52
C LYS A 25 6.20 -0.19 -6.89
N ILE A 26 5.34 0.83 -6.82
CA ILE A 26 3.98 0.71 -6.26
C ILE A 26 3.23 -0.46 -6.91
N SER A 27 3.44 -0.70 -8.21
CA SER A 27 2.88 -1.85 -8.93
C SER A 27 3.24 -3.21 -8.32
N GLU A 28 4.43 -3.34 -7.75
CA GLU A 28 4.87 -4.58 -7.10
C GLU A 28 4.14 -4.81 -5.78
N TYR A 29 3.90 -3.75 -5.00
CA TYR A 29 3.05 -3.84 -3.82
C TYR A 29 1.59 -4.14 -4.17
N LEU A 30 1.06 -3.52 -5.22
CA LEU A 30 -0.29 -3.77 -5.72
C LEU A 30 -0.45 -5.14 -6.40
N SER A 31 0.67 -5.79 -6.76
CA SER A 31 0.66 -7.18 -7.25
C SER A 31 0.63 -8.22 -6.13
N SER A 32 0.77 -7.78 -4.87
CA SER A 32 0.82 -8.69 -3.72
C SER A 32 -0.57 -9.24 -3.35
N PRO A 33 -0.63 -10.33 -2.57
CA PRO A 33 -1.91 -10.87 -2.10
C PRO A 33 -2.68 -9.85 -1.27
N ILE A 34 -3.98 -9.76 -1.49
CA ILE A 34 -4.91 -8.94 -0.72
C ILE A 34 -5.30 -9.71 0.56
N VAL A 35 -5.24 -9.01 1.69
CA VAL A 35 -5.52 -9.52 3.03
C VAL A 35 -6.72 -8.76 3.61
N PRO A 36 -7.73 -9.46 4.15
CA PRO A 36 -8.81 -8.85 4.92
C PRO A 36 -8.34 -8.38 6.30
N VAL A 37 -8.54 -7.10 6.60
CA VAL A 37 -8.31 -6.46 7.90
C VAL A 37 -9.66 -6.06 8.48
N ILE A 38 -10.07 -6.72 9.56
CA ILE A 38 -11.31 -6.45 10.28
C ILE A 38 -11.00 -5.41 11.35
N VAL A 39 -11.66 -4.27 11.32
CA VAL A 39 -11.40 -3.12 12.19
C VAL A 39 -12.65 -2.73 12.93
N GLY A 40 -12.52 -2.47 14.23
CA GLY A 40 -13.61 -2.09 15.12
C GLY A 40 -14.09 -3.24 15.99
N PRO A 41 -14.84 -2.92 17.06
CA PRO A 41 -15.44 -3.92 17.93
C PRO A 41 -16.50 -4.73 17.16
N SER A 42 -16.73 -5.98 17.56
CA SER A 42 -17.55 -6.96 16.83
C SER A 42 -18.90 -6.42 16.30
N ASP A 43 -19.57 -5.53 17.03
CA ASP A 43 -20.87 -4.96 16.65
C ASP A 43 -20.80 -3.86 15.56
N SER A 44 -19.63 -3.27 15.35
CA SER A 44 -19.38 -2.23 14.33
C SER A 44 -18.14 -2.54 13.46
N ALA A 45 -17.74 -3.81 13.44
CA ALA A 45 -16.54 -4.24 12.77
C ALA A 45 -16.69 -4.10 11.24
N ARG A 46 -15.68 -3.53 10.60
CA ARG A 46 -15.61 -3.35 9.15
C ARG A 46 -14.39 -4.02 8.57
N THR A 47 -14.59 -4.79 7.50
CA THR A 47 -13.51 -5.47 6.80
C THR A 47 -12.97 -4.63 5.65
N PHE A 48 -11.66 -4.38 5.66
CA PHE A 48 -10.92 -3.70 4.61
C PHE A 48 -10.02 -4.69 3.88
N HIS A 49 -9.96 -4.62 2.56
CA HIS A 49 -9.18 -5.53 1.73
C HIS A 49 -7.97 -4.77 1.20
N LEU A 50 -6.77 -5.11 1.70
CA LEU A 50 -5.56 -4.34 1.45
C LEU A 50 -4.42 -5.25 1.01
N HIS A 51 -3.52 -4.73 0.19
CA HIS A 51 -2.33 -5.45 -0.24
C HIS A 51 -1.41 -5.74 0.95
N SER A 52 -1.11 -7.02 1.18
CA SER A 52 -0.26 -7.49 2.28
C SER A 52 1.09 -6.78 2.31
N ARG A 53 1.73 -6.58 1.16
CA ARG A 53 3.07 -6.00 1.09
C ARG A 53 3.07 -4.52 1.47
N LEU A 54 2.01 -3.77 1.14
CA LEU A 54 1.82 -2.38 1.61
C LEU A 54 1.66 -2.33 3.13
N LEU A 55 0.83 -3.21 3.70
CA LEU A 55 0.64 -3.29 5.15
C LEU A 55 1.94 -3.62 5.89
N VAL A 56 2.69 -4.60 5.39
CA VAL A 56 3.99 -5.05 5.95
C VAL A 56 5.04 -3.94 5.89
N LYS A 57 5.05 -3.13 4.83
CA LYS A 57 5.95 -1.98 4.69
C LYS A 57 5.57 -0.87 5.68
N ALA A 58 4.28 -0.53 5.75
CA ALA A 58 3.80 0.57 6.56
C ALA A 58 3.85 0.29 8.06
N SER A 59 3.75 -0.97 8.48
CA SER A 59 3.83 -1.32 9.89
C SER A 59 4.50 -2.66 10.16
N SER A 60 5.43 -2.64 11.12
CA SER A 60 6.01 -3.84 11.71
C SER A 60 4.97 -4.71 12.43
N TYR A 61 3.84 -4.13 12.87
CA TYR A 61 2.72 -4.89 13.42
C TYR A 61 2.12 -5.83 12.38
N PHE A 62 1.76 -5.32 11.20
CA PHE A 62 1.24 -6.14 10.12
C PHE A 62 2.29 -7.11 9.60
N LYS A 63 3.58 -6.73 9.59
CA LYS A 63 4.68 -7.65 9.32
C LYS A 63 4.70 -8.83 10.27
N ALA A 64 4.51 -8.62 11.57
CA ALA A 64 4.45 -9.68 12.57
C ALA A 64 3.17 -10.50 12.48
N ALA A 65 2.02 -9.85 12.26
CA ALA A 65 0.71 -10.49 12.14
C ALA A 65 0.57 -11.35 10.87
N LEU A 66 1.20 -10.94 9.77
CA LEU A 66 1.19 -11.64 8.48
C LEU A 66 2.39 -12.60 8.30
N LYS A 67 3.30 -12.69 9.29
CA LYS A 67 4.46 -13.59 9.22
C LYS A 67 4.00 -15.05 9.33
N ARG A 68 4.50 -15.87 8.40
CA ARG A 68 4.16 -17.29 8.19
C ARG A 68 4.27 -18.19 9.44
N ASP A 69 5.09 -17.84 10.42
CA ASP A 69 5.33 -18.63 11.63
C ASP A 69 4.22 -18.58 12.70
N ARG A 70 3.30 -17.61 12.61
CA ARG A 70 2.18 -17.48 13.55
C ARG A 70 0.85 -17.94 12.97
N PHE A 71 0.86 -18.51 11.77
CA PHE A 71 -0.33 -18.79 10.99
C PHE A 71 -0.33 -20.21 10.47
N THR A 72 -1.07 -21.09 11.16
CA THR A 72 -1.25 -22.49 10.80
C THR A 72 -1.78 -22.62 9.37
N GLU A 73 -1.12 -23.51 8.62
CA GLU A 73 -1.20 -23.89 7.20
C GLU A 73 -2.62 -24.02 6.56
N GLY A 74 -3.42 -22.96 6.60
CA GLY A 74 -4.76 -22.96 6.00
C GLY A 74 -5.77 -22.00 6.62
N GLN A 75 -5.42 -21.30 7.71
CA GLN A 75 -6.23 -20.17 8.15
C GLN A 75 -6.06 -19.03 7.14
N GLU A 76 -7.12 -18.27 6.89
CA GLU A 76 -7.13 -17.12 5.99
C GLU A 76 -6.31 -15.99 6.61
N GLN A 77 -5.37 -15.34 5.90
CA GLN A 77 -4.58 -14.23 6.45
C GLN A 77 -5.51 -13.07 6.84
N LYS A 78 -6.07 -13.10 8.05
CA LYS A 78 -7.01 -12.09 8.56
C LYS A 78 -6.40 -11.39 9.75
N VAL A 79 -6.37 -10.07 9.72
CA VAL A 79 -5.95 -9.26 10.86
C VAL A 79 -7.20 -8.67 11.51
N LYS A 80 -7.34 -8.82 12.83
CA LYS A 80 -8.43 -8.21 13.60
C LYS A 80 -7.87 -7.09 14.48
N LEU A 81 -8.50 -5.92 14.42
CA LEU A 81 -8.16 -4.72 15.17
C LEU A 81 -9.40 -4.22 15.88
N GLU A 82 -9.68 -4.75 17.06
CA GLU A 82 -10.86 -4.39 17.86
C GLU A 82 -10.73 -3.00 18.50
N ASP A 83 -9.49 -2.57 18.75
CA ASP A 83 -9.18 -1.29 19.41
C ASP A 83 -9.21 -0.09 18.47
N VAL A 84 -9.22 -0.31 17.15
CA VAL A 84 -9.14 0.75 16.14
C VAL A 84 -10.52 1.00 15.55
N GLN A 85 -10.91 2.27 15.44
CA GLN A 85 -12.17 2.64 14.79
C GLN A 85 -12.06 2.54 13.26
N PRO A 86 -13.09 2.02 12.56
CA PRO A 86 -13.08 1.92 11.10
C PRO A 86 -12.79 3.26 10.39
N ALA A 87 -13.28 4.37 10.94
CA ALA A 87 -13.06 5.70 10.39
C ALA A 87 -11.57 6.09 10.44
N THR A 88 -10.90 5.86 11.58
CA THR A 88 -9.47 6.11 11.74
C THR A 88 -8.64 5.26 10.78
N PHE A 89 -9.03 4.00 10.60
CA PHE A 89 -8.33 3.10 9.69
C PHE A 89 -8.52 3.48 8.22
N SER A 90 -9.65 4.10 7.85
CA SER A 90 -9.86 4.62 6.49
C SER A 90 -8.81 5.66 6.11
N PHE A 91 -8.47 6.60 7.01
CA PHE A 91 -7.41 7.58 6.76
C PHE A 91 -6.03 6.92 6.60
N PHE A 92 -5.77 5.86 7.36
CA PHE A 92 -4.55 5.08 7.20
C PHE A 92 -4.48 4.44 5.80
N ILE A 93 -5.59 3.92 5.28
CA ILE A 93 -5.67 3.36 3.94
C ILE A 93 -5.46 4.43 2.86
N GLU A 94 -6.11 5.59 3.01
CA GLU A 94 -5.95 6.72 2.09
C GLU A 94 -4.51 7.26 2.04
N TRP A 95 -3.77 7.18 3.15
CA TRP A 95 -2.33 7.50 3.17
C TRP A 95 -1.47 6.39 2.55
N LEU A 96 -1.95 5.14 2.62
CA LEU A 96 -1.21 3.98 2.16
C LEU A 96 -1.22 3.84 0.62
N TYR A 97 -2.27 4.33 -0.06
CA TYR A 97 -2.46 4.28 -1.51
C TYR A 97 -2.23 5.64 -2.17
#